data_AF-A0A349D8B0-F1
#
_entry.id   AF-A0A349D8B0-F1
#
_cell.length_a   1.000
_cell.length_b   1.000
_cell.length_c   1.000
_cell.angle_alpha   90.00
_cell.angle_beta   90.00
_cell.angle_gamma   90.00
#
_symmetry.space_group_name_H-M   'P 1'
#
loop_
_entity.id
_entity.type
_entity.pdbx_description
1 polymer ?
#
loop_
_entity_poly.entity_id
_entity_poly.type
_entity_poly.pdbx_seq_one_letter_code
_entity_poly.pdbx_strand_id
1 'polypeptide(L)'
;MKAEGKTDSDHGKFEYFIQKPSSFYSPSLKNVKSLGLASLNVSGVLFKEESNESSYTSGNVRYTSITSTTWQFPELDDAFWETLLEKLYSSIQEKFSTNYAISFIDVDKITSHPEYANFWEPNEANTDIKIEKNYKNTKRMQAASIREVFSSASTTFSRDLPEYKLMRDNDVDGLLMVTLDLRVSDANKKKIVLDPVLSFKVLSGAVSYGLAPIGVIMEGTVSGRGIPFKMKEFNSLDALVRIAQIDNLLYGMTKSIADIQVLEEEEKYFETWQLFNE
;
A
#
# COMPACT_ATOMS: atom_id res chain seq x y z
N MET A 1 -15.18 0.84 12.50
CA MET A 1 -15.83 1.51 11.35
C MET A 1 -15.18 1.05 10.06
N LYS A 2 -15.93 0.90 8.97
CA LYS A 2 -15.39 0.46 7.68
C LYS A 2 -16.14 1.13 6.53
N ALA A 3 -15.43 1.39 5.43
CA ALA A 3 -16.00 1.87 4.19
C ALA A 3 -15.41 1.08 3.01
N GLU A 4 -16.24 0.81 2.02
CA GLU A 4 -15.87 0.14 0.78
C GLU A 4 -16.59 0.81 -0.39
N GLY A 5 -15.93 0.86 -1.54
CA GLY A 5 -16.50 1.55 -2.69
C GLY A 5 -15.66 1.42 -3.95
N LYS A 6 -16.05 2.21 -4.95
CA LYS A 6 -15.39 2.25 -6.25
C LYS A 6 -15.06 3.68 -6.64
N THR A 7 -13.97 3.84 -7.39
CA THR A 7 -13.63 5.12 -7.98
C THR A 7 -14.61 5.48 -9.10
N ASP A 8 -14.73 6.78 -9.37
CA ASP A 8 -15.60 7.31 -10.40
C ASP A 8 -15.02 6.98 -11.79
N SER A 9 -15.86 7.01 -12.84
CA SER A 9 -15.47 6.55 -14.19
C SER A 9 -14.23 7.23 -14.76
N ASP A 10 -13.99 8.47 -14.36
CA ASP A 10 -12.92 9.32 -14.87
C ASP A 10 -11.56 9.00 -14.20
N HIS A 11 -11.57 8.21 -13.13
CA HIS A 11 -10.39 7.82 -12.34
C HIS A 11 -10.12 6.30 -12.40
N GLY A 12 -10.53 5.66 -13.50
CA GLY A 12 -10.45 4.22 -13.66
C GLY A 12 -11.48 3.46 -12.83
N LYS A 13 -11.54 2.13 -12.99
CA LYS A 13 -12.42 1.26 -12.19
C LYS A 13 -11.60 0.58 -11.11
N PHE A 14 -11.36 1.29 -10.03
CA PHE A 14 -10.67 0.80 -8.84
C PHE A 14 -11.69 0.52 -7.74
N GLU A 15 -11.40 -0.48 -6.93
CA GLU A 15 -12.14 -0.83 -5.73
C GLU A 15 -11.28 -0.46 -4.53
N TYR A 16 -11.88 0.16 -3.53
CA TYR A 16 -11.20 0.48 -2.28
C TYR A 16 -11.94 -0.10 -1.09
N PHE A 17 -11.16 -0.35 -0.06
CA PHE A 17 -11.61 -0.73 1.27
C PHE A 17 -10.77 0.03 2.28
N ILE A 18 -11.40 0.51 3.35
CA ILE A 18 -10.73 1.13 4.47
C ILE A 18 -11.44 0.73 5.75
N GLN A 19 -10.67 0.55 6.80
CA GLN A 19 -11.20 0.34 8.13
C GLN A 19 -10.44 1.17 9.16
N LYS A 20 -11.18 1.46 10.23
CA LYS A 20 -10.74 2.24 11.38
C LYS A 20 -11.26 1.58 12.65
N PRO A 21 -10.45 1.48 13.73
CA PRO A 21 -10.95 1.03 15.03
C PRO A 21 -12.05 1.93 15.60
N SER A 22 -12.67 1.56 16.72
CA SER A 22 -13.64 2.47 17.35
C SER A 22 -12.95 3.67 18.00
N SER A 23 -13.72 4.72 18.28
CA SER A 23 -13.31 5.94 19.01
C SER A 23 -12.92 5.71 20.47
N PHE A 24 -12.85 4.45 20.91
CA PHE A 24 -12.23 4.08 22.17
C PHE A 24 -10.77 3.65 21.99
N TYR A 25 -10.41 3.14 20.81
CA TYR A 25 -9.10 2.53 20.50
C TYR A 25 -8.29 3.29 19.45
N SER A 26 -8.78 4.43 18.93
CA SER A 26 -8.04 5.17 17.93
C SER A 26 -8.49 6.63 17.81
N PRO A 27 -7.56 7.61 17.74
CA PRO A 27 -7.93 9.00 17.51
C PRO A 27 -8.53 9.23 16.12
N SER A 28 -9.28 10.31 15.93
CA SER A 28 -9.66 10.75 14.58
C SER A 28 -8.40 11.20 13.82
N LEU A 29 -8.43 11.09 12.49
CA LEU A 29 -7.36 11.66 11.66
C LEU A 29 -7.21 13.18 11.88
N LYS A 30 -8.28 13.86 12.32
CA LYS A 30 -8.26 15.29 12.69
C LYS A 30 -7.28 15.61 13.83
N ASN A 31 -6.85 14.62 14.61
CA ASN A 31 -5.85 14.79 15.67
C ASN A 31 -4.40 14.65 15.19
N VAL A 32 -4.17 14.27 13.93
CA VAL A 32 -2.84 14.10 13.34
C VAL A 32 -2.49 15.36 12.56
N LYS A 33 -1.33 15.96 12.85
CA LYS A 33 -0.80 17.14 12.16
C LYS A 33 0.54 16.85 11.48
N SER A 34 1.29 15.88 11.99
CA SER A 34 2.56 15.45 11.43
C SER A 34 2.67 13.93 11.30
N LEU A 35 3.20 13.46 10.18
CA LEU A 35 3.49 12.05 9.92
C LEU A 35 4.96 11.83 9.58
N GLY A 36 5.52 10.72 10.04
CA GLY A 36 6.75 10.14 9.52
C GLY A 36 6.47 9.00 8.55
N LEU A 37 7.23 8.89 7.45
CA LEU A 37 7.17 7.70 6.61
C LEU A 37 8.01 6.59 7.26
N ALA A 38 7.33 5.55 7.76
CA ALA A 38 7.99 4.41 8.38
C ALA A 38 8.36 3.33 7.36
N SER A 39 7.55 3.13 6.33
CA SER A 39 7.79 2.11 5.30
C SER A 39 7.14 2.53 3.98
N LEU A 40 7.89 2.46 2.88
CA LEU A 40 7.33 2.52 1.53
C LEU A 40 8.09 1.54 0.65
N ASN A 41 7.36 0.59 0.06
CA ASN A 41 7.96 -0.41 -0.81
C ASN A 41 7.05 -0.72 -2.01
N VAL A 42 7.70 -1.15 -3.09
CA VAL A 42 7.05 -1.81 -4.22
C VAL A 42 7.43 -3.28 -4.20
N SER A 43 6.45 -4.15 -4.40
CA SER A 43 6.63 -5.57 -4.59
C SER A 43 5.87 -6.00 -5.83
N GLY A 44 6.32 -7.05 -6.50
CA GLY A 44 5.60 -7.52 -7.67
C GLY A 44 6.06 -8.84 -8.22
N VAL A 45 5.11 -9.53 -8.83
CA VAL A 45 5.32 -10.75 -9.58
C VAL A 45 5.23 -10.39 -11.06
N LEU A 46 6.37 -10.40 -11.74
CA LEU A 46 6.56 -9.90 -13.11
C LEU A 46 6.44 -11.00 -14.17
N PHE A 47 6.05 -12.20 -13.75
CA PHE A 47 5.92 -13.37 -14.60
C PHE A 47 4.65 -14.16 -14.25
N LYS A 48 3.94 -14.62 -15.29
CA LYS A 48 2.76 -15.48 -15.16
C LYS A 48 2.77 -16.51 -16.29
N GLU A 49 2.67 -17.79 -15.95
CA GLU A 49 2.47 -18.88 -16.91
C GLU A 49 1.09 -19.51 -16.70
N GLU A 50 0.34 -19.70 -17.79
CA GLU A 50 -0.92 -20.44 -17.80
C GLU A 50 -0.80 -21.66 -18.72
N SER A 51 -1.00 -22.85 -18.18
CA SER A 51 -1.04 -24.10 -18.95
C SER A 51 -2.49 -24.54 -19.18
N ASN A 52 -2.85 -24.80 -20.44
CA ASN A 52 -4.11 -25.45 -20.78
C ASN A 52 -3.85 -26.87 -21.27
N GLU A 53 -4.46 -27.85 -20.61
CA GLU A 53 -4.45 -29.24 -21.03
C GLU A 53 -5.70 -29.53 -21.89
N SER A 54 -5.49 -30.08 -23.08
CA SER A 54 -6.55 -30.66 -23.90
C SER A 54 -6.19 -32.12 -24.16
N SER A 55 -7.16 -33.02 -24.05
CA SER A 55 -6.92 -34.43 -24.36
C SER A 55 -8.00 -34.99 -25.25
N TYR A 56 -7.60 -35.86 -26.18
CA TYR A 56 -8.51 -36.64 -27.01
C TYR A 56 -8.07 -38.10 -27.02
N THR A 57 -9.03 -39.01 -27.18
CA THR A 57 -8.77 -40.44 -27.23
C THR A 57 -8.99 -40.92 -28.67
N SER A 58 -8.02 -41.65 -29.21
CA SER A 58 -8.17 -42.32 -30.51
C SER A 58 -7.78 -43.80 -30.34
N GLY A 59 -8.76 -44.69 -30.53
CA GLY A 59 -8.63 -46.10 -30.13
C GLY A 59 -8.50 -46.25 -28.62
N ASN A 60 -7.54 -47.05 -28.14
CA ASN A 60 -7.22 -47.23 -26.72
C ASN A 60 -6.09 -46.30 -26.23
N VAL A 61 -5.67 -45.31 -27.03
CA VAL A 61 -4.58 -44.40 -26.70
C VAL A 61 -5.16 -43.01 -26.42
N ARG A 62 -4.84 -42.47 -25.24
CA ARG A 62 -5.14 -41.10 -24.85
C ARG A 62 -3.99 -40.19 -25.27
N TYR A 63 -4.31 -39.15 -26.03
CA TYR A 63 -3.40 -38.10 -26.44
C TYR A 63 -3.69 -36.87 -25.59
N THR A 64 -2.66 -36.32 -24.94
CA THR A 64 -2.74 -35.09 -24.15
C THR A 64 -1.83 -34.04 -24.79
N SER A 65 -2.38 -32.85 -25.04
CA SER A 65 -1.67 -31.68 -25.53
C SER A 65 -1.74 -30.59 -24.47
N ILE A 66 -0.56 -30.11 -24.05
CA ILE A 66 -0.42 -29.03 -23.08
C ILE A 66 0.05 -27.78 -23.83
N THR A 67 -0.71 -26.70 -23.73
CA THR A 67 -0.34 -25.40 -24.30
C THR A 67 -0.06 -24.41 -23.18
N SER A 68 1.20 -24.00 -23.02
CA SER A 68 1.59 -22.94 -22.07
C SER A 68 1.56 -21.56 -22.74
N THR A 69 0.98 -20.58 -22.05
CA THR A 69 1.04 -19.16 -22.41
C THR A 69 1.76 -18.39 -21.32
N THR A 70 2.84 -17.71 -21.70
CA THR A 70 3.67 -16.92 -20.78
C THR A 70 3.41 -15.43 -20.96
N TRP A 71 3.22 -14.74 -19.84
CA TRP A 71 3.14 -13.29 -19.75
C TRP A 71 4.30 -12.81 -18.87
N GLN A 72 5.15 -11.95 -19.42
CA GLN A 72 6.33 -11.44 -18.72
C GLN A 72 6.43 -9.93 -18.91
N PHE A 73 6.57 -9.20 -17.80
CA PHE A 73 6.86 -7.78 -17.84
C PHE A 73 8.34 -7.58 -18.19
N PRO A 74 8.70 -6.54 -18.96
CA PRO A 74 10.11 -6.28 -19.24
C PRO A 74 10.87 -6.02 -17.95
N GLU A 75 12.10 -6.55 -17.89
CA GLU A 75 13.07 -6.15 -16.88
C GLU A 75 13.42 -4.67 -17.08
N LEU A 76 13.36 -3.91 -15.99
CA LEU A 76 13.61 -2.47 -15.99
C LEU A 76 14.75 -2.14 -15.05
N ASP A 77 15.53 -1.13 -15.42
CA ASP A 77 16.55 -0.57 -14.54
C ASP A 77 15.94 0.01 -13.26
N ASP A 78 16.75 -0.02 -12.20
CA ASP A 78 16.44 0.50 -10.88
C ASP A 78 15.88 1.93 -10.86
N ALA A 79 16.29 2.77 -11.81
CA ALA A 79 15.84 4.15 -11.94
C ALA A 79 14.33 4.29 -12.20
N PHE A 80 13.70 3.31 -12.89
CA PHE A 80 12.25 3.33 -13.11
C PHE A 80 11.49 3.09 -11.80
N TRP A 81 11.96 2.13 -11.01
CA TRP A 81 11.36 1.78 -9.72
C TRP A 81 11.57 2.88 -8.67
N GLU A 82 12.74 3.52 -8.67
CA GLU A 82 13.02 4.69 -7.83
C GLU A 82 12.11 5.88 -8.19
N THR A 83 11.96 6.16 -9.49
CA THR A 83 11.06 7.21 -9.97
C THR A 83 9.62 6.92 -9.57
N LEU A 84 9.18 5.66 -9.68
CA LEU A 84 7.85 5.23 -9.23
C LEU A 84 7.62 5.51 -7.74
N LEU A 85 8.57 5.11 -6.89
CA LEU A 85 8.46 5.28 -5.43
C LEU A 85 8.53 6.76 -5.01
N GLU A 86 9.41 7.55 -5.64
CA GLU A 86 9.51 9.01 -5.42
C GLU A 86 8.21 9.72 -5.80
N LYS A 87 7.63 9.38 -6.96
CA LYS A 87 6.34 9.93 -7.40
C LYS A 87 5.21 9.52 -6.47
N LEU A 88 5.15 8.24 -6.08
CA LEU A 88 4.15 7.77 -5.13
C LEU A 88 4.25 8.53 -3.79
N TYR A 89 5.45 8.67 -3.22
CA TYR A 89 5.61 9.36 -1.94
C TYR A 89 5.29 10.85 -2.03
N SER A 90 5.85 11.57 -3.00
CA SER A 90 5.60 13.00 -3.18
C SER A 90 4.12 13.30 -3.41
N SER A 91 3.42 12.48 -4.19
CA SER A 91 1.97 12.62 -4.37
C SER A 91 1.17 12.30 -3.11
N ILE A 92 1.59 11.31 -2.29
CA ILE A 92 0.98 11.08 -0.97
C ILE A 92 1.12 12.32 -0.09
N GLN A 93 2.32 12.88 0.00
CA GLN A 93 2.59 14.08 0.81
C GLN A 93 1.70 15.24 0.36
N GLU A 94 1.60 15.47 -0.95
CA GLU A 94 0.75 16.52 -1.53
C GLU A 94 -0.73 16.32 -1.15
N LYS A 95 -1.27 15.11 -1.32
CA LYS A 95 -2.69 14.83 -1.03
C LYS A 95 -3.00 14.95 0.46
N PHE A 96 -2.13 14.46 1.33
CA PHE A 96 -2.32 14.60 2.77
C PHE A 96 -2.21 16.05 3.25
N SER A 97 -1.26 16.81 2.71
CA SER A 97 -1.13 18.22 3.01
C SER A 97 -2.34 19.02 2.51
N THR A 98 -2.81 18.74 1.30
CA THR A 98 -3.91 19.50 0.68
C THR A 98 -5.26 19.18 1.30
N ASN A 99 -5.53 17.90 1.55
CA ASN A 99 -6.86 17.45 1.97
C ASN A 99 -7.03 17.43 3.49
N TYR A 100 -5.94 17.27 4.25
CA TYR A 100 -6.00 17.04 5.70
C TYR A 100 -5.08 17.96 6.51
N ALA A 101 -4.35 18.88 5.87
CA ALA A 101 -3.36 19.75 6.53
C ALA A 101 -2.29 18.98 7.33
N ILE A 102 -1.96 17.76 6.90
CA ILE A 102 -0.95 16.91 7.52
C ILE A 102 0.40 17.15 6.85
N SER A 103 1.40 17.48 7.66
CA SER A 103 2.80 17.64 7.24
C SER A 103 3.57 16.32 7.34
N PHE A 104 4.61 16.17 6.53
CA PHE A 104 5.53 15.04 6.61
C PHE A 104 6.91 15.52 7.03
N ILE A 105 7.53 14.79 7.96
CA ILE A 105 8.95 15.00 8.25
C ILE A 105 9.82 14.28 7.23
N ASP A 106 11.10 14.62 7.22
CA ASP A 106 12.07 13.97 6.35
C ASP A 106 12.21 12.48 6.69
N VAL A 107 12.26 11.65 5.66
CA VAL A 107 12.38 10.18 5.78
C VAL A 107 13.71 9.81 6.44
N ASP A 108 14.75 10.60 6.22
CA ASP A 108 16.07 10.36 6.81
C ASP A 108 16.06 10.53 8.34
N LYS A 109 15.18 11.35 8.90
CA LYS A 109 15.02 11.47 10.37
C LYS A 109 14.44 10.21 10.99
N ILE A 110 13.46 9.59 10.33
CA ILE A 110 12.87 8.32 10.77
C ILE A 110 13.89 7.18 10.62
N THR A 111 14.51 7.07 9.44
CA THR A 111 15.35 5.91 9.10
C THR A 111 16.73 5.91 9.78
N SER A 112 17.25 7.08 10.16
CA SER A 112 18.52 7.19 10.92
C SER A 112 18.37 6.95 12.42
N HIS A 113 17.15 6.82 12.94
CA HIS A 113 16.92 6.59 14.35
C HIS A 113 17.44 5.21 14.79
N PRO A 114 18.09 5.08 15.96
CA PRO A 114 18.69 3.81 16.40
C PRO A 114 17.69 2.64 16.46
N GLU A 115 16.45 2.92 16.88
CA GLU A 115 15.38 1.91 16.95
C GLU A 115 14.93 1.43 15.56
N TYR A 116 15.24 2.17 14.49
CA TYR A 116 14.93 1.76 13.12
C TYR A 116 15.74 0.51 12.69
N ALA A 117 16.89 0.28 13.32
CA ALA A 117 17.70 -0.91 13.11
C ALA A 117 16.94 -2.19 13.49
N ASN A 118 15.97 -2.11 14.41
CA ASN A 118 15.21 -3.26 14.92
C ASN A 118 14.13 -3.76 13.93
N PHE A 119 13.81 -3.00 12.88
CA PHE A 119 12.93 -3.47 11.81
C PHE A 119 13.63 -4.41 10.83
N TRP A 120 12.84 -5.21 10.13
CA TRP A 120 13.32 -6.25 9.22
C TRP A 120 14.15 -5.65 8.10
N GLU A 121 15.26 -6.30 7.76
CA GLU A 121 16.08 -5.85 6.65
C GLU A 121 15.35 -6.02 5.31
N PRO A 122 15.49 -5.05 4.39
CA PRO A 122 15.04 -5.18 3.02
C PRO A 122 15.65 -6.42 2.36
N ASN A 123 14.81 -7.31 1.82
CA ASN A 123 15.29 -8.28 0.84
C ASN A 123 14.98 -7.70 -0.55
N GLU A 124 15.88 -6.88 -1.07
CA GLU A 124 15.68 -6.26 -2.37
C GLU A 124 15.96 -7.24 -3.51
N ALA A 125 15.10 -7.22 -4.52
CA ALA A 125 15.24 -8.03 -5.71
C ALA A 125 14.71 -7.24 -6.90
N ASN A 126 15.48 -7.10 -7.96
CA ASN A 126 15.00 -6.61 -9.25
C ASN A 126 15.43 -7.62 -10.31
N THR A 127 14.47 -8.43 -10.75
CA THR A 127 14.68 -9.52 -11.70
C THR A 127 13.54 -9.52 -12.71
N ASP A 128 13.71 -10.31 -13.76
CA ASP A 128 12.72 -10.51 -14.81
C ASP A 128 11.41 -11.20 -14.34
N ILE A 129 11.41 -11.81 -13.14
CA ILE A 129 10.25 -12.49 -12.54
C ILE A 129 9.68 -11.82 -11.29
N LYS A 130 10.47 -11.00 -10.61
CA LYS A 130 10.13 -10.44 -9.29
C LYS A 130 10.79 -9.08 -9.08
N ILE A 131 10.02 -8.15 -8.51
CA ILE A 131 10.52 -6.88 -7.96
C ILE A 131 10.19 -6.79 -6.47
N GLU A 132 11.16 -6.39 -5.66
CA GLU A 132 11.04 -5.94 -4.27
C GLU A 132 12.04 -4.80 -4.08
N LYS A 133 11.54 -3.58 -3.89
CA LYS A 133 12.40 -2.40 -3.71
C LYS A 133 11.78 -1.43 -2.71
N ASN A 134 12.61 -0.82 -1.88
CA ASN A 134 12.17 0.13 -0.86
C ASN A 134 12.49 1.55 -1.28
N TYR A 135 11.73 2.49 -0.75
CA TYR A 135 12.00 3.90 -0.94
C TYR A 135 13.11 4.34 0.00
N LYS A 136 14.24 4.80 -0.56
CA LYS A 136 15.42 5.23 0.20
C LYS A 136 15.83 4.16 1.23
N ASN A 137 16.17 4.57 2.46
CA ASN A 137 16.57 3.70 3.54
C ASN A 137 15.40 3.08 4.31
N THR A 138 14.17 3.14 3.78
CA THR A 138 13.03 2.57 4.48
C THR A 138 13.09 1.04 4.47
N LYS A 139 12.57 0.44 5.54
CA LYS A 139 12.47 -1.00 5.75
C LYS A 139 11.05 -1.46 5.55
N ARG A 140 10.90 -2.70 5.08
CA ARG A 140 9.61 -3.37 5.04
C ARG A 140 9.18 -3.70 6.46
N MET A 141 8.07 -3.12 6.89
CA MET A 141 7.53 -3.32 8.24
C MET A 141 6.22 -4.14 8.26
N GLN A 142 5.80 -4.70 7.12
CA GLN A 142 4.66 -5.62 7.01
C GLN A 142 5.08 -6.96 6.40
N ALA A 143 4.42 -8.05 6.81
CA ALA A 143 4.67 -9.41 6.32
C ALA A 143 4.44 -9.56 4.80
N ALA A 144 5.01 -10.62 4.23
CA ALA A 144 5.23 -10.80 2.81
C ALA A 144 3.95 -10.92 1.95
N SER A 145 2.79 -11.26 2.54
CA SER A 145 1.63 -11.66 1.74
C SER A 145 0.32 -10.90 2.07
N ILE A 146 -0.38 -10.46 1.01
CA ILE A 146 -1.77 -9.93 1.08
C ILE A 146 -2.72 -10.90 1.80
N ARG A 147 -2.42 -12.20 1.76
CA ARG A 147 -3.21 -13.26 2.43
C ARG A 147 -3.09 -13.22 3.96
N GLU A 148 -2.06 -12.58 4.51
CA GLU A 148 -1.88 -12.31 5.94
C GLU A 148 -2.51 -10.98 6.37
N VAL A 149 -2.53 -9.96 5.51
CA VAL A 149 -3.14 -8.65 5.82
C VAL A 149 -4.66 -8.77 6.07
N PHE A 150 -5.34 -9.69 5.38
CA PHE A 150 -6.76 -10.00 5.65
C PHE A 150 -6.99 -10.90 6.87
N SER A 151 -5.95 -11.54 7.43
CA SER A 151 -6.06 -12.46 8.58
C SER A 151 -5.50 -11.91 9.89
N SER A 152 -4.69 -10.85 9.86
CA SER A 152 -4.11 -10.21 11.05
C SER A 152 -4.92 -8.98 11.49
N ALA A 153 -6.19 -9.19 11.83
CA ALA A 153 -6.89 -8.26 12.71
C ALA A 153 -6.49 -8.61 14.16
N SER A 154 -5.98 -7.60 14.87
CA SER A 154 -5.51 -7.62 16.27
C SER A 154 -4.06 -8.10 16.50
N THR A 155 -3.14 -7.15 16.52
CA THR A 155 -2.06 -7.20 17.51
C THR A 155 -2.05 -5.88 18.26
N THR A 156 -2.40 -5.97 19.54
CA THR A 156 -2.13 -4.98 20.59
C THR A 156 -0.60 -4.77 20.72
N PHE A 157 -0.09 -4.01 21.70
CA PHE A 157 1.17 -4.28 22.45
C PHE A 157 2.02 -3.04 22.82
N SER A 158 2.81 -3.27 23.87
CA SER A 158 3.40 -2.46 24.96
C SER A 158 4.30 -1.25 24.64
N ARG A 159 4.51 -0.38 25.68
CA ARG A 159 5.28 0.90 25.69
C ARG A 159 6.74 0.85 25.20
N ASP A 160 7.28 -0.32 24.93
CA ASP A 160 8.67 -0.53 24.45
C ASP A 160 8.78 -0.73 22.93
N LEU A 161 7.70 -0.48 22.17
CA LEU A 161 7.70 -0.63 20.72
C LEU A 161 8.61 0.40 20.01
N PRO A 162 9.50 -0.05 19.09
CA PRO A 162 10.34 0.82 18.28
C PRO A 162 9.58 1.97 17.60
N GLU A 163 8.37 1.72 17.12
CA GLU A 163 7.49 2.70 16.47
C GLU A 163 7.06 3.84 17.42
N TYR A 164 6.85 3.56 18.71
CA TYR A 164 6.49 4.59 19.68
C TYR A 164 7.66 5.52 19.94
N LYS A 165 8.86 4.94 20.09
CA LYS A 165 10.10 5.71 20.25
C LYS A 165 10.38 6.54 19.01
N LEU A 166 10.21 5.97 17.81
CA LEU A 166 10.32 6.72 16.56
C LEU A 166 9.40 7.95 16.54
N MET A 167 8.12 7.79 16.90
CA MET A 167 7.17 8.90 16.92
C MET A 167 7.56 9.96 17.96
N ARG A 168 7.83 9.53 19.19
CA ARG A 168 8.18 10.43 20.31
C ARG A 168 9.48 11.20 20.04
N ASP A 169 10.53 10.52 19.59
CA ASP A 169 11.87 11.10 19.47
C ASP A 169 11.99 11.97 18.20
N ASN A 170 11.11 11.77 17.21
CA ASN A 170 11.00 12.63 16.03
C ASN A 170 9.86 13.67 16.09
N ASP A 171 9.14 13.75 17.22
CA ASP A 171 8.03 14.68 17.43
C ASP A 171 6.96 14.61 16.32
N VAL A 172 6.53 13.38 15.99
CA VAL A 172 5.44 13.15 15.03
C VAL A 172 4.22 12.49 15.66
N ASP A 173 3.04 12.89 15.19
CA ASP A 173 1.77 12.37 15.70
C ASP A 173 1.49 10.92 15.24
N GLY A 174 2.10 10.53 14.12
CA GLY A 174 1.89 9.21 13.54
C GLY A 174 2.95 8.75 12.55
N LEU A 175 2.84 7.48 12.16
CA LEU A 175 3.68 6.84 11.14
C LEU A 175 2.82 6.32 9.99
N LEU A 176 3.26 6.59 8.77
CA LEU A 176 2.65 6.06 7.55
C LEU A 176 3.46 4.86 7.04
N MET A 177 2.74 3.80 6.69
CA MET A 177 3.26 2.61 6.02
C MET A 177 2.49 2.41 4.71
N VAL A 178 3.19 2.25 3.60
CA VAL A 178 2.60 2.04 2.28
C VAL A 178 3.29 0.88 1.55
N THR A 179 2.50 0.10 0.82
CA THR A 179 2.99 -0.99 -0.03
C THR A 179 2.25 -0.98 -1.35
N LEU A 180 2.98 -1.01 -2.45
CA LEU A 180 2.46 -1.15 -3.79
C LEU A 180 2.78 -2.56 -4.31
N ASP A 181 1.79 -3.42 -4.48
CA ASP A 181 1.92 -4.73 -5.11
C ASP A 181 1.53 -4.61 -6.60
N LEU A 182 2.37 -5.12 -7.50
CA LEU A 182 2.18 -5.12 -8.94
C LEU A 182 2.22 -6.54 -9.48
N ARG A 183 1.15 -6.98 -10.15
CA ARG A 183 1.07 -8.34 -10.68
C ARG A 183 0.88 -8.37 -12.17
N VAL A 184 1.73 -9.13 -12.85
CA VAL A 184 1.51 -9.41 -14.26
C VAL A 184 0.21 -10.15 -14.46
N SER A 185 -0.55 -9.61 -15.39
CA SER A 185 -1.86 -10.09 -15.78
C SER A 185 -2.00 -9.85 -17.27
N ASP A 186 -3.09 -10.35 -17.82
CA ASP A 186 -3.44 -10.16 -19.23
C ASP A 186 -4.71 -9.32 -19.36
N ALA A 187 -4.68 -8.36 -20.27
CA ALA A 187 -5.88 -7.68 -20.73
C ALA A 187 -6.52 -8.53 -21.83
N ASN A 188 -7.51 -9.35 -21.44
CA ASN A 188 -8.30 -10.21 -22.33
C ASN A 188 -7.43 -11.14 -23.20
N LYS A 189 -6.40 -11.75 -22.61
CA LYS A 189 -5.45 -12.68 -23.25
C LYS A 189 -4.71 -12.13 -24.47
N LYS A 190 -4.55 -10.80 -24.57
CA LYS A 190 -3.92 -10.16 -25.74
C LYS A 190 -2.74 -9.27 -25.42
N LYS A 191 -2.71 -8.67 -24.23
CA LYS A 191 -1.69 -7.68 -23.86
C LYS A 191 -1.30 -7.87 -22.41
N ILE A 192 -0.01 -7.73 -22.14
CA ILE A 192 0.53 -7.69 -20.79
C ILE A 192 0.05 -6.42 -20.10
N VAL A 193 -0.38 -6.54 -18.85
CA VAL A 193 -0.70 -5.43 -17.95
C VAL A 193 -0.14 -5.71 -16.56
N LEU A 194 0.01 -4.67 -15.74
CA LEU A 194 0.29 -4.79 -14.31
C LEU A 194 -0.95 -4.40 -13.53
N ASP A 195 -1.59 -5.35 -12.86
CA ASP A 195 -2.68 -5.10 -11.93
C ASP A 195 -2.09 -4.55 -10.62
N PRO A 196 -2.42 -3.30 -10.22
CA PRO A 196 -1.87 -2.72 -9.01
C PRO A 196 -2.78 -2.91 -7.78
N VAL A 197 -2.14 -3.04 -6.62
CA VAL A 197 -2.78 -2.96 -5.30
C VAL A 197 -1.95 -2.05 -4.40
N LEU A 198 -2.53 -0.94 -3.96
CA LEU A 198 -1.96 -0.05 -2.97
C LEU A 198 -2.54 -0.41 -1.60
N SER A 199 -1.69 -0.73 -0.63
CA SER A 199 -2.06 -0.92 0.78
C SER A 199 -1.43 0.19 1.61
N PHE A 200 -2.18 0.74 2.56
CA PHE A 200 -1.70 1.78 3.45
C PHE A 200 -2.18 1.57 4.89
N LYS A 201 -1.37 2.00 5.84
CA LYS A 201 -1.66 1.97 7.28
C LYS A 201 -1.09 3.22 7.93
N VAL A 202 -1.88 3.85 8.78
CA VAL A 202 -1.45 4.98 9.60
C VAL A 202 -1.51 4.56 11.07
N LEU A 203 -0.40 4.74 11.77
CA LEU A 203 -0.26 4.52 13.21
C LEU A 203 -0.30 5.88 13.93
N SER A 204 -0.81 5.91 15.15
CA SER A 204 -0.70 7.06 16.07
C SER A 204 0.08 6.70 17.32
N GLY A 205 0.62 7.71 17.99
CA GLY A 205 1.01 7.63 19.39
C GLY A 205 -0.17 7.30 20.34
N ALA A 206 0.14 7.23 21.63
CA ALA A 206 -0.67 6.59 22.69
C ALA A 206 -2.18 6.83 22.58
N VAL A 207 -2.90 5.71 22.58
CA VAL A 207 -4.35 5.64 22.51
C VAL A 207 -4.89 5.42 23.91
N SER A 208 -5.43 6.50 24.49
CA SER A 208 -5.98 6.58 25.85
C SER A 208 -5.08 6.10 26.99
N TYR A 209 -5.39 6.59 28.19
CA TYR A 209 -4.58 6.34 29.37
C TYR A 209 -4.68 4.86 29.80
N GLY A 210 -3.81 4.00 29.26
CA GLY A 210 -3.56 2.65 29.77
C GLY A 210 -3.83 1.46 28.85
N LEU A 211 -4.28 1.64 27.60
CA LEU A 211 -4.64 0.50 26.72
C LEU A 211 -3.54 0.12 25.72
N ALA A 212 -2.91 1.10 25.04
CA ALA A 212 -1.73 0.85 24.21
C ALA A 212 -0.97 2.15 23.88
N PRO A 213 0.37 2.13 23.80
CA PRO A 213 1.19 3.29 23.40
C PRO A 213 1.11 3.63 21.91
N ILE A 214 0.58 2.73 21.08
CA ILE A 214 0.43 2.89 19.64
C ILE A 214 -0.92 2.32 19.24
N GLY A 215 -1.62 2.98 18.33
CA GLY A 215 -2.82 2.45 17.72
C GLY A 215 -2.84 2.62 16.21
N VAL A 216 -3.63 1.80 15.54
CA VAL A 216 -3.94 1.99 14.12
C VAL A 216 -4.99 3.09 14.01
N ILE A 217 -4.69 4.17 13.30
CA ILE A 217 -5.66 5.22 12.94
C ILE A 217 -6.61 4.72 11.87
N MET A 218 -6.04 4.09 10.86
CA MET A 218 -6.74 3.51 9.73
C MET A 218 -5.80 2.58 8.98
N GLU A 219 -6.38 1.63 8.27
CA GLU A 219 -5.71 0.85 7.26
C GLU A 219 -6.67 0.62 6.08
N GLY A 220 -6.12 0.57 4.88
CA GLY A 220 -6.92 0.44 3.68
C GLY A 220 -6.14 -0.12 2.51
N THR A 221 -6.91 -0.50 1.49
CA THR A 221 -6.42 -1.07 0.25
C THR A 221 -7.17 -0.45 -0.92
N VAL A 222 -6.47 -0.20 -2.01
CA VAL A 222 -7.02 0.22 -3.30
C VAL A 222 -6.48 -0.71 -4.36
N SER A 223 -7.36 -1.32 -5.16
CA SER A 223 -6.97 -2.28 -6.18
C SER A 223 -7.69 -2.01 -7.49
N GLY A 224 -7.04 -2.35 -8.60
CA GLY A 224 -7.62 -2.14 -9.92
C GLY A 224 -7.02 -3.04 -10.97
N ARG A 225 -7.59 -2.96 -12.17
CA ARG A 225 -7.05 -3.64 -13.35
C ARG A 225 -5.99 -2.78 -14.01
N GLY A 226 -4.91 -3.44 -14.42
CA GLY A 226 -3.82 -2.83 -15.17
C GLY A 226 -4.22 -2.34 -16.53
N ILE A 227 -3.42 -1.42 -17.06
CA ILE A 227 -3.60 -0.89 -18.41
C ILE A 227 -2.51 -1.40 -19.35
N PRO A 228 -2.83 -1.62 -20.64
CA PRO A 228 -1.83 -2.00 -21.62
C PRO A 228 -0.76 -0.91 -21.81
N PHE A 229 0.43 -1.36 -22.19
CA PHE A 229 1.56 -0.49 -22.51
C PHE A 229 2.27 -0.93 -23.78
N LYS A 230 3.15 -0.07 -24.28
CA LYS A 230 4.06 -0.33 -25.39
C LYS A 230 5.50 -0.19 -24.90
N MET A 231 6.40 -1.05 -25.38
CA MET A 231 7.82 -1.02 -24.99
C MET A 231 8.48 0.35 -25.19
N LYS A 232 8.10 1.09 -26.24
CA LYS A 232 8.63 2.44 -26.51
C LYS A 232 8.32 3.47 -25.42
N GLU A 233 7.38 3.18 -24.52
CA GLU A 233 7.05 4.09 -23.41
C GLU A 233 8.20 4.15 -22.41
N PHE A 234 8.97 3.06 -22.23
CA PHE A 234 10.15 3.01 -21.37
C PHE A 234 11.34 3.82 -21.90
N ASN A 235 11.15 4.66 -22.91
CA ASN A 235 12.06 5.77 -23.19
C ASN A 235 11.90 6.92 -22.18
N SER A 236 10.91 6.86 -21.28
CA SER A 236 10.66 7.81 -20.19
C SER A 236 10.56 7.08 -18.85
N LEU A 237 11.25 7.59 -17.82
CA LEU A 237 11.18 7.06 -16.46
C LEU A 237 9.77 7.13 -15.85
N ASP A 238 8.91 8.05 -16.33
CA ASP A 238 7.52 8.17 -15.87
C ASP A 238 6.58 7.11 -16.47
N ALA A 239 7.05 6.27 -17.41
CA ALA A 239 6.22 5.24 -18.01
C ALA A 239 5.65 4.29 -16.98
N LEU A 240 6.46 3.90 -16.00
CA LEU A 240 6.04 2.99 -14.95
C LEU A 240 5.01 3.61 -14.00
N VAL A 241 5.09 4.92 -13.73
CA VAL A 241 4.10 5.68 -12.94
C VAL A 241 2.73 5.59 -13.58
N ARG A 242 2.67 5.78 -14.90
CA ARG A 242 1.44 5.63 -15.68
C ARG A 242 0.93 4.19 -15.65
N ILE A 243 1.80 3.21 -15.90
CA ILE A 243 1.43 1.79 -16.01
C ILE A 243 0.93 1.24 -14.67
N ALA A 244 1.58 1.60 -13.56
CA ALA A 244 1.15 1.28 -12.21
C ALA A 244 -0.10 2.07 -11.77
N GLN A 245 -0.51 3.08 -12.54
CA GLN A 245 -1.70 3.89 -12.31
C GLN A 245 -1.70 4.60 -10.95
N ILE A 246 -0.57 5.21 -10.58
CA ILE A 246 -0.39 5.89 -9.28
C ILE A 246 -1.50 6.91 -9.00
N ASP A 247 -1.87 7.75 -9.97
CA ASP A 247 -2.90 8.77 -9.78
C ASP A 247 -4.27 8.18 -9.41
N ASN A 248 -4.66 7.07 -10.05
CA ASN A 248 -5.94 6.40 -9.78
C ASN A 248 -5.93 5.70 -8.41
N LEU A 249 -4.80 5.09 -8.03
CA LEU A 249 -4.63 4.48 -6.71
C LEU A 249 -4.74 5.53 -5.61
N LEU A 250 -4.07 6.68 -5.77
CA LEU A 250 -4.09 7.76 -4.80
C LEU A 250 -5.44 8.46 -4.73
N TYR A 251 -6.13 8.60 -5.87
CA TYR A 251 -7.53 9.02 -5.88
C TYR A 251 -8.39 8.07 -5.03
N GLY A 252 -8.31 6.75 -5.27
CA GLY A 252 -9.03 5.75 -4.47
C GLY A 252 -8.68 5.79 -2.99
N MET A 253 -7.41 6.02 -2.64
CA MET A 253 -6.97 6.17 -1.25
C MET A 253 -7.64 7.38 -0.60
N THR A 254 -7.56 8.55 -1.23
CA THR A 254 -8.18 9.79 -0.69
C THR A 254 -9.70 9.69 -0.60
N LYS A 255 -10.35 9.06 -1.58
CA LYS A 255 -11.80 8.80 -1.55
C LYS A 255 -12.18 7.89 -0.38
N SER A 256 -11.42 6.81 -0.16
CA SER A 256 -11.66 5.92 0.98
C SER A 256 -11.53 6.66 2.32
N ILE A 257 -10.54 7.54 2.47
CA ILE A 257 -10.37 8.36 3.68
C ILE A 257 -11.50 9.38 3.83
N ALA A 258 -11.98 9.99 2.74
CA ALA A 258 -13.12 10.89 2.81
C ALA A 258 -14.40 10.15 3.26
N ASP A 259 -14.65 8.95 2.75
CA ASP A 259 -15.83 8.16 3.13
C ASP A 259 -15.80 7.75 4.62
N ILE A 260 -14.62 7.36 5.14
CA ILE A 260 -14.52 7.05 6.58
C ILE A 260 -14.71 8.31 7.44
N GLN A 261 -14.32 9.50 6.96
CA GLN A 261 -14.54 10.76 7.67
C GLN A 261 -16.03 11.16 7.72
N VAL A 262 -16.81 10.87 6.68
CA VAL A 262 -18.27 11.05 6.72
C VAL A 262 -18.87 10.19 7.83
N LEU A 263 -18.46 8.92 7.92
CA LEU A 263 -18.90 8.03 8.99
C LEU A 263 -18.41 8.48 10.39
N GLU A 264 -17.20 9.05 10.50
CA GLU A 264 -16.71 9.66 11.75
C GLU A 264 -17.63 10.79 12.23
N GLU A 265 -18.15 11.60 11.31
CA GLU A 265 -19.05 12.71 11.63
C GLU A 265 -20.45 12.21 12.03
N GLU A 266 -20.98 11.20 11.33
CA GLU A 266 -22.27 10.58 11.65
C GLU A 266 -22.26 9.92 13.04
N GLU A 267 -21.17 9.26 13.41
CA GLU A 267 -21.02 8.59 14.71
C GLU A 267 -20.55 9.51 15.84
N LYS A 268 -20.33 10.81 15.58
CA LYS A 268 -19.71 11.75 16.55
C LYS A 268 -18.40 11.18 17.12
N TYR A 269 -17.60 10.61 16.23
CA TYR A 269 -16.41 9.84 16.57
C TYR A 269 -15.41 10.70 17.33
N PHE A 270 -15.19 11.93 16.88
CA PHE A 270 -14.24 12.86 17.47
C PHE A 270 -14.66 13.25 18.90
N GLU A 271 -15.92 13.62 19.10
CA GLU A 271 -16.46 13.97 20.41
C GLU A 271 -16.39 12.79 21.38
N THR A 272 -16.72 11.59 20.88
CA THR A 272 -16.62 10.36 21.67
C THR A 272 -15.17 10.08 22.08
N TRP A 273 -14.22 10.27 21.16
CA TRP A 273 -12.80 10.12 21.46
C TRP A 273 -12.34 11.12 22.53
N GLN A 274 -12.73 12.39 22.45
CA GLN A 274 -12.37 13.41 23.46
C GLN A 274 -12.87 13.02 24.86
N LEU A 275 -14.09 12.50 25.00
CA LEU A 275 -14.65 12.08 26.29
C LEU A 275 -13.83 11.00 27.02
N PHE A 276 -13.08 10.17 26.27
CA PHE A 276 -12.23 9.12 26.86
C PHE A 276 -10.78 9.54 27.08
N ASN A 277 -10.38 10.73 26.62
CA ASN A 277 -8.99 11.15 26.52
C ASN A 277 -8.69 12.57 27.06
N GLU A 278 -9.72 13.30 27.52
CA GLU A 278 -9.59 14.45 28.44
C GLU A 278 -9.37 13.99 29.89
#